data_AF-A0AAV8XEX9-F1
#
_entry.id   AF-A0AAV8XEX9-F1
#
_cell.length_a   1.000
_cell.length_b   1.000
_cell.length_c   1.000
_cell.angle_alpha   90.00
_cell.angle_beta   90.00
_cell.angle_gamma   90.00
#
_symmetry.space_group_name_H-M   'P 1'
#
loop_
_entity.id
_entity.type
_entity.pdbx_description
1 polymer ?
#
loop_
_entity_poly.entity_id
_entity_poly.type
_entity_poly.pdbx_seq_one_letter_code
_entity_poly.pdbx_strand_id
1 'polypeptide(L)'
;MVQHDSSNSGDEISVPIPVILENPAKGIETGKYRLVGWGIDTTGRRLIDEIVQIAAYTPQSKFSQYIMPFADLNPTYSRRHSIRVINTVRYRRLKDLNTNQYVKTKSEISALQDFLQWLETVKGDNADGIILIYHEIRKASPGMLLEALRRYQLIDRFTNVVKGFANGFNVAQAKCANTTKSFSLRIMSKVLLNKEDENFSSAVDRARTSFDIAAHLAQSERMDLGKPSEELTGIESHIIDFVCPFTNPISAEEEEIAVFKVRFLKDVFGPSKNLIC
;
A
#
# COMPACT_ATOMS: atom_id res chain seq x y z
N MET A 1 -28.19 -47.28 39.22
CA MET A 1 -28.37 -46.49 40.45
C MET A 1 -26.98 -46.08 40.92
N VAL A 2 -26.54 -44.83 41.02
CA VAL A 2 -27.07 -43.49 40.78
C VAL A 2 -25.85 -42.60 40.48
N GLN A 3 -26.05 -41.56 39.67
CA GLN A 3 -25.12 -40.48 39.30
C GLN A 3 -24.45 -39.78 40.49
N HIS A 4 -23.31 -39.12 40.23
CA HIS A 4 -23.22 -37.70 40.54
C HIS A 4 -22.32 -36.97 39.54
N ASP A 5 -22.93 -36.05 38.80
CA ASP A 5 -22.30 -35.01 37.99
C ASP A 5 -21.55 -34.00 38.86
N SER A 6 -20.48 -33.44 38.30
CA SER A 6 -19.96 -32.13 38.68
C SER A 6 -19.30 -31.51 37.45
N SER A 7 -20.14 -30.85 36.66
CA SER A 7 -19.77 -29.90 35.61
C SER A 7 -18.90 -28.79 36.19
N ASN A 8 -17.76 -28.50 35.56
CA ASN A 8 -17.13 -27.20 35.71
C ASN A 8 -16.98 -26.57 34.32
N SER A 9 -18.03 -25.83 33.94
CA SER A 9 -18.06 -24.92 32.80
C SER A 9 -17.20 -23.70 33.12
N GLY A 10 -16.02 -23.65 32.54
CA GLY A 10 -15.20 -22.46 32.47
C GLY A 10 -15.06 -22.04 31.01
N ASP A 11 -16.14 -21.53 30.42
CA ASP A 11 -16.04 -20.70 29.21
C ASP A 11 -15.28 -19.44 29.60
N GLU A 12 -13.95 -19.48 29.52
CA GLU A 12 -13.15 -18.27 29.45
C GLU A 12 -13.49 -17.58 28.12
N ILE A 13 -14.49 -16.71 28.18
CA ILE A 13 -14.67 -15.64 27.21
C ILE A 13 -13.40 -14.79 27.30
N SER A 14 -12.41 -15.15 26.48
CA SER A 14 -11.24 -14.33 26.25
C SER A 14 -11.73 -13.00 25.69
N VAL A 15 -11.80 -12.01 26.56
CA VAL A 15 -12.09 -10.63 26.17
C VAL A 15 -11.01 -10.24 25.16
N PRO A 16 -11.36 -9.86 23.92
CA PRO A 16 -10.35 -9.50 22.93
C PRO A 16 -9.54 -8.32 23.47
N ILE A 17 -8.25 -8.54 23.70
CA ILE A 17 -7.34 -7.46 24.05
C ILE A 17 -7.40 -6.45 22.89
N PRO A 18 -7.66 -5.15 23.15
CA PRO A 18 -7.72 -4.15 22.10
C PRO A 18 -6.38 -4.12 21.35
N VAL A 19 -6.41 -4.45 20.06
CA VAL A 19 -5.22 -4.38 19.22
C VAL A 19 -4.92 -2.90 18.99
N ILE A 20 -3.91 -2.38 19.69
CA ILE A 20 -3.46 -1.01 19.49
C ILE A 20 -2.67 -0.97 18.17
N LEU A 21 -3.26 -0.36 17.13
CA LEU A 21 -2.58 -0.11 15.87
C LEU A 21 -1.52 0.98 16.10
N GLU A 22 -0.27 0.74 15.69
CA GLU A 22 0.86 1.68 15.89
C GLU A 22 0.67 3.03 15.17
N ASN A 23 -0.29 3.15 14.24
CA ASN A 23 -0.81 4.40 13.67
C ASN A 23 -2.18 4.11 13.04
N PRO A 24 -3.30 4.34 13.76
CA PRO A 24 -4.62 4.09 13.22
C PRO A 24 -4.90 5.05 12.06
N ALA A 25 -5.54 4.55 11.00
CA ALA A 25 -5.98 5.41 9.92
C ALA A 25 -7.08 6.36 10.42
N LYS A 26 -7.17 7.57 9.83
CA LYS A 26 -8.24 8.51 10.19
C LYS A 26 -9.62 8.07 9.68
N GLY A 27 -9.65 7.19 8.68
CA GLY A 27 -10.87 6.77 7.99
C GLY A 27 -11.35 7.82 6.99
N ILE A 28 -12.21 7.37 6.06
CA ILE A 28 -12.99 8.23 5.18
C ILE A 28 -14.47 7.82 5.23
N GLU A 29 -15.37 8.72 4.83
CA GLU A 29 -16.80 8.42 4.73
C GLU A 29 -17.05 7.27 3.74
N THR A 30 -18.14 6.53 3.94
CA THR A 30 -18.58 5.51 2.97
C THR A 30 -19.07 6.18 1.69
N GLY A 31 -18.73 5.62 0.54
CA GLY A 31 -19.05 6.20 -0.75
C GLY A 31 -18.85 5.21 -1.90
N LYS A 32 -19.09 5.65 -3.13
CA LYS A 32 -18.89 4.84 -4.33
C LYS A 32 -17.44 4.95 -4.77
N TYR A 33 -16.56 4.20 -4.11
CA TYR A 33 -15.14 4.19 -4.48
C TYR A 33 -14.80 3.03 -5.41
N ARG A 34 -13.65 3.17 -6.08
CA ARG A 34 -12.98 2.05 -6.74
C ARG A 34 -11.69 1.72 -6.01
N LEU A 35 -11.57 0.47 -5.62
CA LEU A 35 -10.39 -0.06 -4.95
C LEU A 35 -9.33 -0.43 -5.98
N VAL A 36 -8.10 0.02 -5.75
CA VAL A 36 -6.97 -0.23 -6.64
C VAL A 36 -5.80 -0.71 -5.81
N GLY A 37 -5.32 -1.92 -6.06
CA GLY A 37 -4.05 -2.38 -5.50
C GLY A 37 -2.91 -1.52 -6.02
N TRP A 38 -1.99 -1.10 -5.16
CA TRP A 38 -0.95 -0.14 -5.50
C TRP A 38 0.37 -0.46 -4.80
N GLY A 39 1.46 -0.17 -5.49
CA GLY A 39 2.80 -0.33 -4.93
C GLY A 39 3.86 0.39 -5.75
N ILE A 40 4.97 0.70 -5.09
CA ILE A 40 6.16 1.29 -5.72
C ILE A 40 7.43 0.55 -5.31
N ASP A 41 8.40 0.50 -6.23
CA ASP A 41 9.79 0.19 -5.93
C ASP A 41 10.57 1.49 -5.80
N THR A 42 11.58 1.52 -4.94
CA THR A 42 12.33 2.75 -4.64
C THR A 42 13.82 2.51 -4.49
N THR A 43 14.61 3.58 -4.55
CA THR A 43 16.06 3.52 -4.27
C THR A 43 16.38 3.34 -2.79
N GLY A 44 15.43 3.68 -1.90
CA GLY A 44 15.56 3.61 -0.45
C GLY A 44 14.23 3.78 0.30
N ARG A 45 14.27 4.31 1.54
CA ARG A 45 13.12 4.43 2.47
C ARG A 45 12.78 5.86 2.88
N ARG A 46 13.62 6.82 2.50
CA ARG A 46 13.51 8.22 2.93
C ARG A 46 12.69 8.97 1.88
N LEU A 47 12.06 10.07 2.29
CA LEU A 47 11.31 10.91 1.35
C LEU A 47 12.18 11.58 0.26
N ILE A 48 13.51 11.58 0.44
CA ILE A 48 14.48 12.05 -0.56
C ILE A 48 14.89 10.96 -1.57
N ASP A 49 14.53 9.71 -1.29
CA ASP A 49 14.79 8.59 -2.21
C ASP A 49 13.79 8.63 -3.37
N GLU A 50 14.09 7.89 -4.43
CA GLU A 50 13.44 8.02 -5.73
C GLU A 50 12.58 6.81 -6.06
N ILE A 51 11.50 7.03 -6.81
CA ILE A 51 10.66 5.95 -7.33
C ILE A 51 11.34 5.29 -8.54
N VAL A 52 11.44 3.97 -8.51
CA VAL A 52 12.06 3.12 -9.54
C VAL A 52 11.01 2.38 -10.36
N GLN A 53 9.90 2.00 -9.73
CA GLN A 53 8.74 1.44 -10.42
C GLN A 53 7.49 1.94 -9.74
N ILE A 54 6.48 2.27 -10.53
CA ILE A 54 5.11 2.48 -10.05
C ILE A 54 4.19 1.45 -10.69
N ALA A 55 3.38 0.80 -9.86
CA ALA A 55 2.45 -0.22 -10.29
C ALA A 55 1.10 -0.06 -9.61
N ALA A 56 0.05 -0.40 -10.36
CA ALA A 56 -1.30 -0.46 -9.86
C ALA A 56 -2.07 -1.61 -10.52
N TYR A 57 -3.05 -2.14 -9.81
CA TYR A 57 -3.78 -3.32 -10.18
C TYR A 57 -5.26 -3.18 -9.85
N THR A 58 -6.09 -3.51 -10.83
CA THR A 58 -7.46 -3.95 -10.65
C THR A 58 -7.63 -5.30 -11.37
N PRO A 59 -8.67 -6.05 -11.05
CA PRO A 59 -8.97 -7.31 -11.75
C PRO A 59 -9.16 -7.11 -13.28
N GLN A 60 -9.64 -5.94 -13.71
CA GLN A 60 -9.88 -5.62 -15.13
C GLN A 60 -8.69 -4.95 -15.82
N SER A 61 -7.77 -4.33 -15.09
CA SER A 61 -6.70 -3.54 -15.68
C SER A 61 -5.47 -3.46 -14.78
N LYS A 62 -4.29 -3.28 -15.38
CA LYS A 62 -3.05 -3.09 -14.65
C LYS A 62 -2.23 -1.96 -15.24
N PHE A 63 -1.48 -1.28 -14.37
CA PHE A 63 -0.49 -0.29 -14.73
C PHE A 63 0.87 -0.69 -14.16
N SER A 64 1.92 -0.52 -14.95
CA SER A 64 3.29 -0.75 -14.51
C SER A 64 4.24 0.09 -15.36
N GLN A 65 5.00 0.97 -14.72
CA GLN A 65 6.01 1.76 -15.40
C GLN A 65 7.27 1.84 -14.54
N TYR A 66 8.40 1.41 -15.12
CA TYR A 66 9.72 1.67 -14.55
C TYR A 66 10.15 3.11 -14.81
N ILE A 67 10.78 3.72 -13.82
CA ILE A 67 11.28 5.08 -13.82
C ILE A 67 12.80 5.00 -13.64
N MET A 68 13.54 5.74 -14.46
CA MET A 68 14.99 5.76 -14.33
C MET A 68 15.40 6.71 -13.18
N PRO A 69 16.00 6.20 -12.09
CA PRO A 69 16.44 7.07 -10.99
C PRO A 69 17.74 7.81 -11.32
N PHE A 70 17.91 8.98 -10.72
CA PHE A 70 19.16 9.75 -10.75
C PHE A 70 20.25 9.07 -9.92
N ALA A 71 19.92 8.54 -8.74
CA ALA A 71 20.82 7.76 -7.91
C ALA A 71 20.80 6.26 -8.26
N ASP A 72 21.78 5.52 -7.75
CA ASP A 72 21.74 4.06 -7.75
C ASP A 72 20.88 3.55 -6.58
N LEU A 73 20.29 2.37 -6.74
CA LEU A 73 19.55 1.73 -5.65
C LEU A 73 20.52 1.30 -4.54
N ASN A 74 20.14 1.54 -3.28
CA ASN A 74 20.84 0.94 -2.15
C ASN A 74 20.91 -0.59 -2.31
N PRO A 75 22.04 -1.26 -2.00
CA PRO A 75 22.15 -2.72 -2.07
C PRO A 75 20.98 -3.51 -1.46
N THR A 76 20.40 -3.04 -0.34
CA THR A 76 19.21 -3.66 0.27
C THR A 76 18.00 -3.58 -0.64
N TYR A 77 17.76 -2.43 -1.26
CA TYR A 77 16.62 -2.18 -2.14
C TYR A 77 16.82 -2.83 -3.51
N SER A 78 18.06 -2.86 -4.01
CA SER A 78 18.41 -3.60 -5.22
C SER A 78 18.10 -5.10 -5.08
N ARG A 79 18.40 -5.70 -3.91
CA ARG A 79 18.03 -7.10 -3.63
C ARG A 79 16.54 -7.28 -3.41
N ARG A 80 15.90 -6.36 -2.68
CA ARG A 80 14.46 -6.42 -2.38
C ARG A 80 13.63 -6.39 -3.66
N HIS A 81 13.98 -5.49 -4.58
CA HIS A 81 13.25 -5.27 -5.81
C HIS A 81 13.74 -6.12 -6.98
N SER A 82 14.81 -6.91 -6.76
CA SER A 82 15.52 -7.62 -7.83
C SER A 82 15.84 -6.72 -9.03
N ILE A 83 16.22 -5.46 -8.78
CA ILE A 83 16.55 -4.48 -9.82
C ILE A 83 17.86 -3.80 -9.50
N ARG A 84 18.64 -3.46 -10.52
CA ARG A 84 19.87 -2.70 -10.36
C ARG A 84 20.08 -1.71 -11.51
N VAL A 85 20.67 -0.57 -11.18
CA VAL A 85 21.23 0.34 -12.20
C VAL A 85 22.56 -0.23 -12.70
N ILE A 86 22.67 -0.41 -14.01
CA ILE A 86 23.91 -0.78 -14.69
C ILE A 86 24.42 0.43 -15.44
N ASN A 87 25.66 0.83 -15.11
CA ASN A 87 26.36 1.91 -15.77
C ASN A 87 27.21 1.33 -16.90
N THR A 88 26.86 1.67 -18.14
CA THR A 88 27.73 1.48 -19.30
C THR A 88 28.53 2.76 -19.54
N VAL A 89 29.57 2.72 -20.38
CA VAL A 89 30.45 3.87 -20.65
C VAL A 89 29.69 5.17 -21.00
N ARG A 90 28.53 5.07 -21.66
CA ARG A 90 27.75 6.23 -22.12
C ARG A 90 26.37 6.36 -21.48
N TYR A 91 25.80 5.29 -20.94
CA TYR A 91 24.40 5.26 -20.52
C TYR A 91 24.21 4.49 -19.23
N ARG A 92 23.26 4.96 -18.41
CA ARG A 92 22.73 4.24 -17.26
C ARG A 92 21.42 3.56 -17.67
N ARG A 93 21.22 2.30 -17.25
CA ARG A 93 20.01 1.52 -17.55
C ARG A 93 19.61 0.68 -16.36
N LEU A 94 18.32 0.41 -16.19
CA LEU A 94 17.86 -0.56 -15.20
C LEU A 94 17.90 -1.98 -15.78
N LYS A 95 18.34 -2.93 -14.95
CA LYS A 95 18.35 -4.37 -15.23
C LYS A 95 17.55 -5.09 -14.15
N ASP A 96 16.60 -5.91 -14.59
CA ASP A 96 15.91 -6.88 -13.75
C ASP A 96 16.83 -8.08 -13.51
N LEU A 97 17.06 -8.41 -12.25
CA LEU A 97 17.95 -9.47 -11.79
C LEU A 97 17.28 -10.85 -11.82
N ASN A 98 15.95 -10.92 -11.83
CA ASN A 98 15.22 -12.17 -11.96
C ASN A 98 15.33 -12.68 -13.42
N THR A 99 15.07 -11.79 -14.39
CA THR A 99 15.09 -12.14 -15.82
C THR A 99 16.45 -11.92 -16.49
N ASN A 100 17.37 -11.21 -15.81
CA ASN A 100 18.63 -10.74 -16.38
C ASN A 100 18.47 -9.83 -17.62
N GLN A 101 17.31 -9.21 -17.81
CA GLN A 101 17.03 -8.33 -18.95
C GLN A 101 17.03 -6.85 -18.56
N TYR A 102 17.36 -5.99 -19.53
CA TYR A 102 17.21 -4.54 -19.36
C TYR A 102 15.75 -4.15 -19.46
N VAL A 103 15.28 -3.30 -18.55
CA VAL A 103 13.90 -2.82 -18.54
C VAL A 103 13.80 -1.45 -19.21
N LYS A 104 12.68 -1.22 -19.90
CA LYS A 104 12.38 0.09 -20.49
C LYS A 104 11.91 1.04 -19.39
N THR A 105 12.50 2.23 -19.34
CA THR A 105 12.21 3.25 -18.34
C THR A 105 11.64 4.51 -18.98
N LYS A 106 10.87 5.27 -18.21
CA LYS A 106 10.49 6.66 -18.53
C LYS A 106 11.12 7.62 -17.51
N SER A 107 11.02 8.92 -17.79
CA SER A 107 11.26 9.95 -16.77
C SER A 107 10.15 9.89 -15.71
N GLU A 108 10.45 10.40 -14.51
CA GLU A 108 9.50 10.41 -13.40
C GLU A 108 8.21 11.16 -13.78
N ILE A 109 8.33 12.37 -14.35
CA ILE A 109 7.18 13.18 -14.78
C ILE A 109 6.30 12.44 -15.80
N SER A 110 6.88 11.81 -16.83
CA SER A 110 6.10 11.11 -17.85
C SER A 110 5.40 9.88 -17.27
N ALA A 111 6.05 9.13 -16.38
CA ALA A 111 5.44 7.98 -15.72
C ALA A 111 4.29 8.40 -14.79
N LEU A 112 4.42 9.51 -14.07
CA LEU A 112 3.35 10.05 -13.21
C LEU A 112 2.16 10.56 -14.03
N GLN A 113 2.40 11.21 -15.17
CA GLN A 113 1.33 11.63 -16.08
C GLN A 113 0.56 10.44 -16.64
N ASP A 114 1.27 9.40 -17.10
CA ASP A 114 0.64 8.16 -17.56
C ASP A 114 -0.14 7.46 -16.45
N PHE A 115 0.40 7.47 -15.23
CA PHE A 115 -0.26 6.88 -14.06
C PHE A 115 -1.57 7.61 -13.72
N LEU A 116 -1.56 8.94 -13.70
CA LEU A 116 -2.76 9.74 -13.49
C LEU A 116 -3.81 9.51 -14.57
N GLN A 117 -3.37 9.44 -15.83
CA GLN A 117 -4.27 9.14 -16.95
C GLN A 117 -4.91 7.76 -16.81
N TRP A 118 -4.14 6.78 -16.35
CA TRP A 118 -4.64 5.44 -16.07
C TRP A 118 -5.62 5.45 -14.89
N LEU A 119 -5.33 6.18 -13.81
CA LEU A 119 -6.23 6.33 -12.67
C LEU A 119 -7.56 7.00 -13.05
N GLU A 120 -7.54 8.02 -13.91
CA GLU A 120 -8.77 8.67 -14.40
C GLU A 120 -9.63 7.71 -15.21
N THR A 121 -9.00 6.96 -16.12
CA THR A 121 -9.66 5.92 -16.91
C THR A 121 -10.25 4.84 -16.00
N VAL A 122 -9.48 4.40 -15.02
CA VAL A 122 -9.90 3.36 -14.08
C VAL A 122 -10.92 3.89 -13.08
N LYS A 123 -10.95 5.16 -12.69
CA LYS A 123 -11.99 5.68 -11.79
C LYS A 123 -13.37 5.49 -12.41
N GLY A 124 -13.50 5.80 -13.71
CA GLY A 124 -14.78 5.84 -14.40
C GLY A 124 -15.69 6.97 -13.91
N ASP A 125 -16.84 7.10 -14.56
CA ASP A 125 -17.72 8.26 -14.37
C ASP A 125 -18.59 8.15 -13.10
N ASN A 126 -18.91 6.93 -12.68
CA ASN A 126 -19.89 6.67 -11.60
C ASN A 126 -19.28 6.57 -10.19
N ALA A 127 -17.96 6.70 -10.06
CA ALA A 127 -17.26 6.61 -8.78
C ALA A 127 -16.94 8.00 -8.21
N ASP A 128 -17.08 8.15 -6.89
CA ASP A 128 -16.70 9.34 -6.13
C ASP A 128 -15.17 9.52 -6.10
N GLY A 129 -14.42 8.42 -6.27
CA GLY A 129 -12.97 8.43 -6.41
C GLY A 129 -12.33 7.05 -6.24
N ILE A 130 -11.01 7.05 -6.10
CA ILE A 130 -10.19 5.84 -5.93
C ILE A 130 -9.61 5.76 -4.53
N ILE A 131 -9.56 4.55 -3.97
CA ILE A 131 -8.75 4.22 -2.78
C ILE A 131 -7.59 3.34 -3.23
N LEU A 132 -6.36 3.79 -2.94
CA LEU A 132 -5.15 3.03 -3.25
C LEU A 132 -4.79 2.10 -2.09
N ILE A 133 -4.84 0.79 -2.31
CA ILE A 133 -4.53 -0.24 -1.32
C ILE A 133 -3.07 -0.66 -1.47
N TYR A 134 -2.29 -0.51 -0.41
CA TYR A 134 -0.90 -0.95 -0.34
C TYR A 134 -0.67 -1.74 0.95
N HIS A 135 0.46 -2.44 1.07
CA HIS A 135 0.72 -3.27 2.25
C HIS A 135 2.14 -3.08 2.77
N GLU A 136 2.29 -2.27 3.82
CA GLU A 136 3.58 -1.98 4.42
C GLU A 136 3.53 -1.98 5.95
N ILE A 137 4.47 -2.70 6.57
CA ILE A 137 4.65 -2.68 8.03
C ILE A 137 5.05 -1.27 8.50
N ARG A 138 5.95 -0.63 7.76
CA ARG A 138 6.39 0.74 8.00
C ARG A 138 6.02 1.57 6.79
N LYS A 139 4.99 2.39 6.95
CA LYS A 139 4.49 3.29 5.90
C LYS A 139 5.61 4.21 5.41
N ALA A 140 5.89 4.18 4.11
CA ALA A 140 6.74 5.15 3.44
C ALA A 140 6.20 5.51 2.05
N SER A 141 5.56 4.54 1.39
CA SER A 141 5.18 4.67 -0.02
C SER A 141 4.22 5.83 -0.32
N PRO A 142 3.11 6.04 0.42
CA PRO A 142 2.20 7.17 0.15
C PRO A 142 2.92 8.52 0.17
N GLY A 143 3.78 8.76 1.17
CA GLY A 143 4.55 9.99 1.29
C GLY A 143 5.50 10.23 0.11
N MET A 144 6.17 9.19 -0.37
CA MET A 144 7.07 9.30 -1.54
C MET A 144 6.30 9.64 -2.82
N LEU A 145 5.12 9.04 -3.04
CA LEU A 145 4.28 9.39 -4.18
C LEU A 145 3.79 10.84 -4.11
N LEU A 146 3.31 11.29 -2.96
CA LEU A 146 2.82 12.66 -2.79
C LEU A 146 3.93 13.70 -2.97
N GLU A 147 5.15 13.44 -2.49
CA GLU A 147 6.31 14.29 -2.78
C GLU A 147 6.67 14.32 -4.27
N ALA A 148 6.64 13.16 -4.93
CA ALA A 148 6.90 13.08 -6.36
C ALA A 148 5.86 13.87 -7.18
N LEU A 149 4.57 13.73 -6.87
CA LEU A 149 3.50 14.50 -7.51
C LEU A 149 3.63 16.00 -7.26
N ARG A 150 3.99 16.40 -6.03
CA ARG A 150 4.15 17.82 -5.67
C ARG A 150 5.30 18.48 -6.44
N ARG A 151 6.42 17.78 -6.63
CA ARG A 151 7.57 18.29 -7.42
C ARG A 151 7.19 18.70 -8.85
N TYR A 152 6.16 18.06 -9.42
CA TYR A 152 5.69 18.33 -10.78
C TYR A 152 4.32 19.02 -10.84
N GLN A 153 3.82 19.56 -9.72
CA GLN A 153 2.52 20.25 -9.65
C GLN A 153 1.34 19.38 -10.11
N LEU A 154 1.41 18.08 -9.84
CA LEU A 154 0.38 17.11 -10.22
C LEU A 154 -0.57 16.74 -9.07
N ILE A 155 -0.39 17.37 -7.90
CA ILE A 155 -1.10 17.01 -6.68
C ILE A 155 -2.62 17.26 -6.79
N ASP A 156 -3.04 18.39 -7.35
CA ASP A 156 -4.46 18.74 -7.47
C ASP A 156 -5.21 17.77 -8.40
N ARG A 157 -4.57 17.41 -9.53
CA ARG A 157 -5.08 16.40 -10.45
C ARG A 157 -5.22 15.04 -9.75
N PHE A 158 -4.25 14.68 -8.92
CA PHE A 158 -4.29 13.44 -8.15
C PHE A 158 -5.41 13.43 -7.11
N THR A 159 -5.56 14.48 -6.29
CA THR A 159 -6.59 14.57 -5.23
C THR A 159 -8.02 14.61 -5.76
N ASN A 160 -8.20 15.07 -6.99
CA ASN A 160 -9.49 15.01 -7.67
C ASN A 160 -9.92 13.56 -7.94
N VAL A 161 -8.97 12.66 -8.17
CA VAL A 161 -9.21 11.27 -8.54
C VAL A 161 -9.10 10.32 -7.33
N VAL A 162 -8.05 10.44 -6.54
CA VAL A 162 -7.74 9.57 -5.40
C VAL A 162 -8.16 10.23 -4.10
N LYS A 163 -8.89 9.50 -3.26
CA LYS A 163 -9.44 9.99 -1.99
C LYS A 163 -8.63 9.57 -0.78
N GLY A 164 -7.85 8.50 -0.89
CA GLY A 164 -6.97 8.08 0.19
C GLY A 164 -6.16 6.84 -0.10
N PHE A 165 -5.33 6.49 0.88
CA PHE A 165 -4.49 5.29 0.89
C PHE A 165 -4.93 4.37 2.02
N ALA A 166 -5.17 3.09 1.71
CA ALA A 166 -5.50 2.07 2.69
C ALA A 166 -4.31 1.13 2.88
N ASN A 167 -3.81 1.02 4.11
CA ASN A 167 -2.73 0.09 4.42
C ASN A 167 -3.28 -1.29 4.80
N GLY A 168 -3.16 -2.26 3.91
CA GLY A 168 -3.52 -3.65 4.11
C GLY A 168 -2.82 -4.30 5.32
N PHE A 169 -1.67 -3.78 5.75
CA PHE A 169 -1.04 -4.22 7.01
C PHE A 169 -1.93 -3.92 8.22
N ASN A 170 -2.53 -2.72 8.28
CA ASN A 170 -3.40 -2.32 9.39
C ASN A 170 -4.71 -3.12 9.37
N VAL A 171 -5.24 -3.37 8.17
CA VAL A 171 -6.43 -4.23 7.97
C VAL A 171 -6.14 -5.63 8.50
N ALA A 172 -5.05 -6.25 8.05
CA ALA A 172 -4.65 -7.59 8.47
C ALA A 172 -4.34 -7.66 9.97
N GLN A 173 -3.68 -6.64 10.53
CA GLN A 173 -3.41 -6.56 11.97
C GLN A 173 -4.72 -6.52 12.77
N ALA A 174 -5.68 -5.70 12.36
CA ALA A 174 -6.96 -5.59 13.06
C ALA A 174 -7.79 -6.88 13.00
N LYS A 175 -7.75 -7.59 11.86
CA LYS A 175 -8.63 -8.76 11.61
C LYS A 175 -7.99 -10.11 11.95
N CYS A 176 -6.68 -10.21 11.89
CA CYS A 176 -5.96 -11.48 12.08
C CYS A 176 -5.11 -11.52 13.35
N ALA A 177 -5.20 -10.53 14.25
CA ALA A 177 -4.40 -10.47 15.47
C ALA A 177 -4.47 -11.73 16.33
N ASN A 178 -5.63 -12.39 16.37
CA ASN A 178 -5.84 -13.60 17.16
C ASN A 178 -5.29 -14.86 16.47
N THR A 179 -5.01 -14.80 15.17
CA THR A 179 -4.61 -15.95 14.35
C THR A 179 -3.11 -16.00 14.11
N THR A 180 -2.44 -14.86 13.99
CA THR A 180 -1.00 -14.80 13.69
C THR A 180 -0.31 -13.59 14.29
N LYS A 181 0.99 -13.73 14.56
CA LYS A 181 1.82 -12.67 15.17
C LYS A 181 2.46 -11.74 14.15
N SER A 182 2.47 -12.09 12.86
CA SER A 182 3.09 -11.27 11.82
C SER A 182 2.17 -11.11 10.61
N PHE A 183 1.94 -9.85 10.25
CA PHE A 183 1.03 -9.44 9.18
C PHE A 183 1.78 -8.98 7.92
N SER A 184 3.00 -9.46 7.71
CA SER A 184 3.75 -9.13 6.50
C SER A 184 3.04 -9.66 5.25
N LEU A 185 3.22 -8.99 4.11
CA LEU A 185 2.55 -9.36 2.85
C LEU A 185 2.77 -10.84 2.49
N ARG A 186 4.00 -11.37 2.71
CA ARG A 186 4.32 -12.78 2.47
C ARG A 186 3.52 -13.73 3.35
N ILE A 187 3.40 -13.42 4.64
CA ILE A 187 2.65 -14.29 5.56
C ILE A 187 1.15 -14.21 5.25
N MET A 188 0.63 -13.02 4.98
CA MET A 188 -0.78 -12.86 4.63
C MET A 188 -1.12 -13.56 3.30
N SER A 189 -0.26 -13.47 2.28
CA SER A 189 -0.45 -14.21 1.02
C SER A 189 -0.44 -15.72 1.24
N LYS A 190 0.48 -16.22 2.09
CA LYS A 190 0.52 -17.65 2.43
C LYS A 190 -0.74 -18.10 3.18
N VAL A 191 -1.11 -17.39 4.25
CA VAL A 191 -2.18 -17.81 5.17
C VAL A 191 -3.57 -17.62 4.57
N LEU A 192 -3.79 -16.53 3.84
CA LEU A 192 -5.12 -16.17 3.34
C LEU A 192 -5.34 -16.64 1.90
N LEU A 193 -4.29 -16.66 1.07
CA LEU A 193 -4.42 -16.95 -0.36
C LEU A 193 -3.81 -18.31 -0.77
N ASN A 194 -3.25 -19.07 0.18
CA ASN A 194 -2.55 -20.34 -0.07
C ASN A 194 -1.41 -20.23 -1.11
N LYS A 195 -0.72 -19.09 -1.19
CA LYS A 195 0.40 -18.86 -2.10
C LYS A 195 1.73 -18.95 -1.36
N GLU A 196 2.37 -20.13 -1.38
CA GLU A 196 3.57 -20.40 -0.56
C GLU A 196 4.88 -19.81 -1.13
N ASP A 197 4.98 -19.62 -2.46
CA ASP A 197 6.24 -19.26 -3.16
C ASP A 197 6.16 -17.94 -3.98
N GLU A 198 5.23 -17.05 -3.64
CA GLU A 198 5.05 -15.81 -4.41
C GLU A 198 6.26 -14.86 -4.25
N ASN A 199 6.78 -14.35 -5.37
CA ASN A 199 7.88 -13.39 -5.40
C ASN A 199 7.34 -11.96 -5.32
N PHE A 200 7.59 -11.28 -4.20
CA PHE A 200 7.15 -9.90 -3.96
C PHE A 200 8.19 -8.83 -4.35
N SER A 201 9.17 -9.19 -5.18
CA SER A 201 10.22 -8.26 -5.60
C SER A 201 9.68 -7.12 -6.48
N SER A 202 8.77 -7.42 -7.39
CA SER A 202 8.14 -6.43 -8.27
C SER A 202 7.03 -5.65 -7.57
N ALA A 203 6.92 -4.35 -7.86
CA ALA A 203 5.80 -3.53 -7.40
C ALA A 203 4.44 -4.04 -7.92
N VAL A 204 4.41 -4.69 -9.10
CA VAL A 204 3.19 -5.24 -9.71
C VAL A 204 2.61 -6.37 -8.86
N ASP A 205 3.46 -7.31 -8.46
CA ASP A 205 3.03 -8.45 -7.67
C ASP A 205 2.56 -7.99 -6.29
N ARG A 206 3.24 -7.01 -5.69
CA ARG A 206 2.79 -6.41 -4.42
C ARG A 206 1.46 -5.68 -4.55
N ALA A 207 1.24 -4.93 -5.62
CA ALA A 207 -0.02 -4.23 -5.87
C ALA A 207 -1.19 -5.23 -5.98
N ARG A 208 -1.01 -6.30 -6.76
CA ARG A 208 -1.99 -7.38 -6.90
C ARG A 208 -2.29 -8.05 -5.56
N THR A 209 -1.26 -8.55 -4.88
CA THR A 209 -1.47 -9.29 -3.63
C THR A 209 -2.06 -8.42 -2.52
N SER A 210 -1.75 -7.12 -2.49
CA SER A 210 -2.38 -6.18 -1.55
C SER A 210 -3.89 -6.05 -1.79
N PHE A 211 -4.32 -6.00 -3.05
CA PHE A 211 -5.73 -6.04 -3.41
C PHE A 211 -6.37 -7.38 -3.01
N ASP A 212 -5.78 -8.50 -3.42
CA ASP A 212 -6.30 -9.85 -3.16
C ASP A 212 -6.50 -10.09 -1.65
N ILE A 213 -5.54 -9.68 -0.81
CA ILE A 213 -5.64 -9.82 0.65
C ILE A 213 -6.80 -8.99 1.21
N ALA A 214 -6.91 -7.71 0.84
CA ALA A 214 -7.98 -6.84 1.34
C ALA A 214 -9.35 -7.38 0.93
N ALA A 215 -9.47 -7.86 -0.30
CA ALA A 215 -10.69 -8.41 -0.86
C ALA A 215 -11.09 -9.73 -0.16
N HIS A 216 -10.13 -10.63 0.09
CA HIS A 216 -10.36 -11.87 0.84
C HIS A 216 -10.80 -11.60 2.29
N LEU A 217 -10.14 -10.66 2.98
CA LEU A 217 -10.51 -10.31 4.35
C LEU A 217 -11.92 -9.73 4.44
N ALA A 218 -12.30 -8.86 3.49
CA ALA A 218 -13.66 -8.31 3.44
C ALA A 218 -14.73 -9.40 3.19
N GLN A 219 -14.43 -10.38 2.34
CA GLN A 219 -15.34 -11.51 2.10
C GLN A 219 -15.52 -12.40 3.33
N SER A 220 -14.45 -12.61 4.12
CA SER A 220 -14.52 -13.46 5.32
C SER A 220 -15.43 -12.90 6.42
N GLU A 221 -15.79 -11.61 6.38
CA GLU A 221 -16.75 -11.00 7.30
C GLU A 221 -18.21 -11.21 6.89
N ARG A 222 -18.49 -11.75 5.71
CA ARG A 222 -19.87 -12.13 5.33
C ARG A 222 -20.25 -13.43 6.04
N MET A 223 -21.21 -13.34 6.96
CA MET A 223 -21.79 -14.49 7.65
C MET A 223 -22.63 -15.42 6.74
N ASP A 224 -22.96 -15.00 5.50
CA ASP A 224 -23.81 -15.77 4.59
C ASP A 224 -23.00 -16.57 3.56
N LEU A 225 -22.71 -17.83 3.92
CA LEU A 225 -22.28 -18.89 3.02
C LEU A 225 -23.41 -19.20 2.02
N GLY A 226 -23.31 -18.74 0.76
CA GLY A 226 -24.36 -19.07 -0.20
C GLY A 226 -24.10 -18.86 -1.68
N LYS A 227 -23.04 -18.17 -2.10
CA LYS A 227 -22.71 -18.06 -3.53
C LYS A 227 -21.23 -18.31 -3.79
N PRO A 228 -20.88 -19.05 -4.86
CA PRO A 228 -19.48 -19.17 -5.29
C PRO A 228 -18.92 -17.76 -5.51
N SER A 229 -17.64 -17.57 -5.16
CA SER A 229 -16.97 -16.28 -5.21
C SER A 229 -17.10 -15.66 -6.60
N GLU A 230 -18.02 -14.72 -6.77
CA GLU A 230 -17.98 -13.81 -7.91
C GLU A 230 -16.61 -13.14 -7.89
N GLU A 231 -15.97 -13.08 -9.05
CA GLU A 231 -14.67 -12.43 -9.21
C GLU A 231 -14.82 -10.98 -8.78
N LEU A 232 -14.25 -10.63 -7.63
CA LEU A 232 -14.33 -9.29 -7.08
C LEU A 232 -13.69 -8.33 -8.06
N THR A 233 -14.34 -7.20 -8.26
CA THR A 233 -13.97 -6.17 -9.23
C THR A 233 -13.44 -4.91 -8.55
N GLY A 234 -13.57 -4.79 -7.23
CA GLY A 234 -13.10 -3.66 -6.43
C GLY A 234 -14.08 -2.48 -6.41
N ILE A 235 -15.34 -2.70 -6.80
CA ILE A 235 -16.43 -1.71 -6.74
C ILE A 235 -17.59 -2.16 -5.84
N GLU A 236 -17.46 -3.32 -5.21
CA GLU A 236 -18.48 -3.87 -4.34
C GLU A 236 -18.56 -3.08 -3.02
N SER A 237 -19.76 -2.58 -2.68
CA SER A 237 -19.97 -1.73 -1.51
C SER A 237 -19.43 -2.35 -0.22
N HIS A 238 -19.69 -3.63 0.03
CA HIS A 238 -19.23 -4.30 1.24
C HIS A 238 -17.71 -4.29 1.43
N ILE A 239 -16.92 -4.36 0.36
CA ILE A 239 -15.45 -4.31 0.45
C ILE A 239 -15.00 -2.87 0.66
N ILE A 240 -15.66 -1.93 -0.01
CA ILE A 240 -15.38 -0.50 0.16
C ILE A 240 -15.64 -0.08 1.60
N ASP A 241 -16.81 -0.41 2.13
CA ASP A 241 -17.21 -0.09 3.51
C ASP A 241 -16.27 -0.74 4.53
N PHE A 242 -15.76 -1.93 4.23
CA PHE A 242 -14.73 -2.61 5.02
C PHE A 242 -13.38 -1.87 5.01
N VAL A 243 -12.96 -1.30 3.87
CA VAL A 243 -11.66 -0.63 3.70
C VAL A 243 -11.70 0.84 4.16
N CYS A 244 -12.84 1.52 4.07
CA CYS A 244 -12.98 2.94 4.43
C CYS A 244 -12.43 3.31 5.82
N PRO A 245 -12.67 2.55 6.91
CA PRO A 245 -12.11 2.83 8.23
C PRO A 245 -10.58 2.75 8.30
N PHE A 246 -9.95 1.99 7.40
CA PHE A 246 -8.50 1.81 7.33
C PHE A 246 -7.83 2.72 6.30
N THR A 247 -8.59 3.64 5.71
CA THR A 247 -8.11 4.55 4.68
C THR A 247 -7.70 5.88 5.31
N ASN A 248 -6.48 6.33 5.02
CA ASN A 248 -6.06 7.69 5.33
C ASN A 248 -6.42 8.61 4.15
N PRO A 249 -7.16 9.70 4.38
CA PRO A 249 -7.39 10.70 3.34
C PRO A 249 -6.06 11.37 2.95
N ILE A 250 -5.99 11.91 1.73
CA ILE A 250 -4.76 12.56 1.23
C ILE A 250 -4.29 13.68 2.16
N SER A 251 -5.20 14.47 2.72
CA SER A 251 -4.88 15.54 3.68
C SER A 251 -4.15 15.02 4.92
N ALA A 252 -4.54 13.85 5.45
CA ALA A 252 -3.87 13.24 6.59
C ALA A 252 -2.44 12.80 6.25
N GLU A 253 -2.23 12.25 5.07
CA GLU A 253 -0.89 11.90 4.60
C GLU A 253 -0.02 13.16 4.40
N GLU A 254 -0.58 14.24 3.87
CA GLU A 254 0.13 15.52 3.72
C GLU A 254 0.53 16.16 5.06
N GLU A 255 -0.36 16.12 6.06
CA GLU A 255 -0.05 16.57 7.42
C GLU A 255 1.12 15.78 8.02
N GLU A 256 1.11 14.44 7.89
CA GLU A 256 2.20 13.61 8.38
C GLU A 256 3.54 13.92 7.71
N ILE A 257 3.53 14.15 6.40
CA ILE A 257 4.72 14.56 5.64
C ILE A 257 5.24 15.90 6.13
N ALA A 258 4.36 16.87 6.38
CA ALA A 258 4.74 18.19 6.89
C ALA A 258 5.44 18.07 8.26
N VAL A 259 4.88 17.26 9.16
CA VAL A 259 5.49 16.96 10.48
C VAL A 259 6.86 16.30 10.31
N PHE A 260 6.98 15.34 9.39
CA PHE A 260 8.24 14.66 9.12
C PHE A 260 9.32 15.64 8.61
N LYS A 261 8.97 16.56 7.70
CA LYS A 261 9.89 17.59 7.19
C LYS A 261 10.37 18.53 8.29
N VAL A 262 9.47 18.99 9.16
CA VAL A 262 9.84 19.84 10.30
C VAL A 262 10.79 19.12 11.25
N ARG A 263 10.51 17.84 11.56
CA ARG A 263 11.38 17.02 12.41
C ARG A 263 12.75 16.82 11.77
N PHE A 264 12.79 16.49 10.49
CA PHE A 264 14.03 16.33 9.74
C PHE A 264 14.89 17.61 9.78
N LEU A 265 14.29 18.78 9.58
CA LEU A 265 15.01 20.05 9.66
C LEU A 265 15.55 20.33 11.08
N LYS A 266 14.77 20.04 12.13
CA LYS A 266 15.22 20.18 13.52
C LYS A 266 16.40 19.24 13.84
N ASP A 267 16.36 18.01 13.34
CA ASP A 267 17.42 17.03 13.57
C ASP A 267 18.71 17.42 12.83
N VAL A 268 18.60 18.05 11.65
CA VAL A 268 19.75 18.47 10.82
C VAL A 268 20.37 19.79 11.27
N PHE A 269 19.54 20.79 11.60
CA PHE A 269 20.01 22.15 11.90
C PHE A 269 20.01 22.49 13.40
N GLY A 270 19.57 21.57 14.26
CA GLY A 270 19.37 21.81 15.68
C GLY A 270 18.15 22.71 15.95
N PRO A 271 17.79 22.95 17.22
CA PRO A 271 16.75 23.91 17.55
C PRO A 271 17.18 25.30 17.06
N SER A 272 16.38 25.89 16.18
CA SER A 272 16.53 27.29 15.77
C SER A 272 16.56 28.16 17.02
N LYS A 273 17.74 28.69 17.37
CA LYS A 273 17.82 29.79 18.34
C LYS A 273 16.95 30.92 17.79
N ASN A 274 15.94 31.32 18.56
CA ASN A 274 15.09 32.46 18.28
C ASN A 274 15.95 33.62 17.75
N LEU A 275 15.82 33.96 16.47
CA LEU A 275 16.16 35.31 16.02
C LEU A 275 15.03 36.20 16.53
N ILE A 276 15.20 36.68 17.75
CA ILE A 276 14.60 37.92 18.22
C ILE A 276 15.57 39.01 17.77
N CYS A 277 15.17 39.77 16.75
CA CYS A 277 15.57 41.16 16.54
C CYS A 277 14.31 41.93 16.19
#